data_AF-A0A7R7ARU3-F1
#
_entry.id   AF-A0A7R7ARU3-F1
#
_cell.length_a   1.000
_cell.length_b   1.000
_cell.length_c   1.000
_cell.angle_alpha   90.00
_cell.angle_beta   90.00
_cell.angle_gamma   90.00
#
_symmetry.space_group_name_H-M   'P 1'
#
loop_
_entity.id
_entity.type
_entity.pdbx_description
1 polymer ?
#
loop_
_entity_poly.entity_id
_entity_poly.type
_entity_poly.pdbx_seq_one_letter_code
_entity_poly.pdbx_strand_id
1 'polypeptide(L)'
;MKNVIQSILHSHLIPSCPHADLCGTKGRSWLSEQVVPQDERLAIDRHLREFDRLGEDLQVIERDLARSALADEGVKRLMTIPGVDMTVALAMKAAIGDVSRFDDPQKLVSYLGLNPSVRQSGPGPAYHGRITKQGRGHARGMLVEAAWAAARAPGPLRAFFLRVRARRGQHVAAVATARKLSVVIWHLLMKGESYAWARPSLHAKKLRDVELKAGSKALLQQ
;
A
#
# COMPACT_ATOMS: atom_id res chain seq x y z
N MET A 1 -18.70 -6.15 9.09
CA MET A 1 -19.09 -5.44 10.33
C MET A 1 -19.78 -4.12 10.03
N LYS A 2 -19.09 -3.08 9.53
CA LYS A 2 -19.72 -1.78 9.20
C LYS A 2 -20.92 -1.91 8.24
N ASN A 3 -20.76 -2.68 7.16
CA ASN A 3 -21.86 -2.93 6.21
C ASN A 3 -23.06 -3.65 6.84
N VAL A 4 -22.84 -4.49 7.86
CA VAL A 4 -23.93 -5.19 8.55
C VAL A 4 -24.69 -4.21 9.44
N ILE A 5 -23.98 -3.37 10.21
CA ILE A 5 -24.60 -2.29 10.99
C ILE A 5 -25.39 -1.36 10.06
N GLN A 6 -24.82 -0.97 8.91
CA GLN A 6 -25.53 -0.15 7.93
C GLN A 6 -26.77 -0.85 7.35
N SER A 7 -26.70 -2.17 7.11
CA SER A 7 -27.85 -2.95 6.65
C SER A 7 -28.98 -2.97 7.69
N ILE A 8 -28.64 -3.12 8.98
CA ILE A 8 -29.61 -3.07 10.09
C ILE A 8 -30.27 -1.69 10.16
N LEU A 9 -29.48 -0.62 10.08
CA LEU A 9 -30.04 0.73 10.07
C LEU A 9 -30.99 0.94 8.88
N HIS A 10 -30.59 0.46 7.71
CA HIS A 10 -31.39 0.59 6.49
C HIS A 10 -32.72 -0.19 6.57
N SER A 11 -32.76 -1.37 7.20
CA SER A 11 -34.02 -2.12 7.37
C SER A 11 -35.04 -1.40 8.24
N HIS A 12 -34.59 -0.49 9.11
CA HIS A 12 -35.45 0.37 9.94
C HIS A 12 -35.63 1.78 9.39
N LEU A 13 -35.29 2.00 8.11
CA LEU A 13 -35.40 3.30 7.44
C LEU A 13 -34.57 4.41 8.12
N ILE A 14 -33.55 4.03 8.90
CA ILE A 14 -32.63 4.96 9.53
C ILE A 14 -31.62 5.40 8.45
N PRO A 15 -31.41 6.72 8.25
CA PRO A 15 -30.47 7.21 7.25
C PRO A 15 -29.03 6.81 7.59
N SER A 16 -28.15 6.85 6.59
CA SER A 16 -26.72 6.64 6.81
C SER A 16 -26.18 7.68 7.79
N CYS A 17 -25.27 7.23 8.67
CA CYS A 17 -24.64 8.09 9.67
C CYS A 17 -24.05 9.36 9.02
N PRO A 18 -24.31 10.57 9.57
CA PRO A 18 -23.80 11.82 9.03
C PRO A 18 -22.29 12.01 9.27
N HIS A 19 -21.67 11.12 10.03
CA HIS A 19 -20.25 11.17 10.36
C HIS A 19 -19.41 10.27 9.44
N ALA A 20 -18.19 10.71 9.15
CA ALA A 20 -17.27 10.00 8.26
C ALA A 20 -16.89 8.59 8.77
N ASP A 21 -16.88 8.39 10.10
CA ASP A 21 -16.64 7.08 10.71
C ASP A 21 -17.77 6.71 11.67
N LEU A 22 -18.60 5.76 11.23
CA LEU A 22 -19.66 5.15 12.02
C LEU A 22 -19.13 4.52 13.31
N CYS A 23 -17.94 3.94 13.29
CA CYS A 23 -17.36 3.26 14.44
C CYS A 23 -16.49 4.17 15.31
N GLY A 24 -16.33 5.45 14.94
CA GLY A 24 -15.64 6.45 15.75
C GLY A 24 -16.54 7.02 16.86
N THR A 25 -15.98 7.85 17.73
CA THR A 25 -16.68 8.39 18.92
C THR A 25 -18.00 9.08 18.56
N LYS A 26 -17.99 10.00 17.58
CA LYS A 26 -19.20 10.72 17.13
C LYS A 26 -20.21 9.77 16.46
N GLY A 27 -19.72 8.85 15.62
CA GLY A 27 -20.56 7.85 14.95
C GLY A 27 -21.28 6.93 15.93
N ARG A 28 -20.61 6.50 17.00
CA ARG A 28 -21.20 5.68 18.06
C ARG A 28 -22.21 6.44 18.92
N SER A 29 -21.94 7.71 19.24
CA SER A 29 -22.90 8.56 19.93
C SER A 29 -24.20 8.63 19.13
N TRP A 30 -24.10 8.98 17.84
CA TRP A 30 -25.23 8.99 16.93
C TRP A 30 -25.92 7.61 16.84
N LEU A 31 -25.17 6.51 16.78
CA LEU A 31 -25.72 5.16 16.68
C LEU A 31 -26.51 4.75 17.94
N SER A 32 -26.11 5.25 19.11
CA SER A 32 -26.79 4.98 20.39
C SER A 32 -28.16 5.66 20.48
N GLU A 33 -28.36 6.76 19.77
CA GLU A 33 -29.62 7.51 19.73
C GLU A 33 -30.67 6.86 18.82
N GLN A 34 -30.27 5.91 17.96
CA GLN A 34 -31.18 5.30 17.02
C GLN A 34 -32.14 4.32 17.69
N VAL A 35 -33.39 4.26 17.25
CA VAL A 35 -34.38 3.33 17.77
C VAL A 35 -34.37 2.07 16.92
N VAL A 36 -33.94 0.95 17.50
CA VAL A 36 -33.92 -0.38 16.87
C VAL A 36 -34.40 -1.42 17.88
N PRO A 37 -34.95 -2.56 17.42
CA PRO A 37 -35.25 -3.70 18.27
C PRO A 37 -34.07 -4.14 19.15
N GLN A 38 -34.36 -4.69 20.33
CA GLN A 38 -33.33 -5.00 21.32
C GLN A 38 -32.32 -6.05 20.84
N ASP A 39 -32.78 -7.07 20.12
CA ASP A 39 -31.96 -8.11 19.50
C ASP A 39 -30.99 -7.53 18.47
N GLU A 40 -31.44 -6.57 17.66
CA GLU A 40 -30.58 -5.87 16.72
C GLU A 40 -29.62 -4.90 17.39
N ARG A 41 -30.04 -4.22 18.47
CA ARG A 41 -29.14 -3.42 19.31
C ARG A 41 -27.98 -4.26 19.81
N LEU A 42 -28.28 -5.46 20.34
CA LEU A 42 -27.26 -6.42 20.76
C LEU A 42 -26.35 -6.88 19.61
N ALA A 43 -26.91 -7.08 18.40
CA ALA A 43 -26.13 -7.42 17.21
C ALA A 43 -25.18 -6.29 16.78
N ILE A 44 -25.64 -5.05 16.81
CA ILE A 44 -24.83 -3.85 16.55
C ILE A 44 -23.68 -3.78 17.55
N ASP A 45 -23.96 -3.91 18.85
CA ASP A 45 -22.94 -3.83 19.90
C ASP A 45 -21.91 -4.95 19.80
N ARG A 46 -22.33 -6.16 19.39
CA ARG A 46 -21.40 -7.26 19.08
C ARG A 46 -20.47 -6.90 17.92
N HIS A 47 -20.99 -6.30 16.84
CA HIS A 47 -20.16 -5.88 15.71
C HIS A 47 -19.24 -4.71 16.04
N LEU A 48 -19.64 -3.79 16.92
CA LEU A 48 -18.76 -2.74 17.42
C LEU A 48 -17.61 -3.30 18.27
N ARG A 49 -17.90 -4.25 19.17
CA ARG A 49 -16.87 -4.92 19.97
C ARG A 49 -15.87 -5.68 19.11
N GLU A 50 -16.34 -6.39 18.08
CA GLU A 50 -15.45 -7.09 17.14
C GLU A 50 -14.61 -6.09 16.33
N PHE A 51 -15.18 -4.94 15.96
CA PHE A 51 -14.43 -3.88 15.29
C PHE A 51 -13.32 -3.31 16.17
N ASP A 52 -13.60 -3.08 17.45
CA ASP A 52 -12.60 -2.61 18.42
C ASP A 52 -11.47 -3.61 18.58
N ARG A 53 -11.81 -4.88 18.82
CA ARG A 53 -10.84 -5.96 18.94
C ARG A 53 -9.90 -6.03 17.73
N LEU A 54 -10.46 -6.03 16.52
CA LEU A 54 -9.65 -6.05 15.30
C LEU A 54 -8.82 -4.77 15.12
N GLY A 55 -9.30 -3.63 15.62
CA GLY A 55 -8.55 -2.39 15.68
C GLY A 55 -7.36 -2.46 16.62
N GLU A 56 -7.53 -3.05 17.80
CA GLU A 56 -6.46 -3.29 18.78
C GLU A 56 -5.41 -4.27 18.23
N ASP A 57 -5.85 -5.41 17.68
CA ASP A 57 -4.98 -6.40 17.05
C ASP A 57 -4.16 -5.77 15.90
N LEU A 58 -4.79 -4.93 15.08
CA LEU A 58 -4.12 -4.20 14.02
C LEU A 58 -3.04 -3.25 14.56
N GLN A 59 -3.29 -2.52 15.64
CA GLN A 59 -2.31 -1.61 16.24
C GLN A 59 -1.09 -2.37 16.77
N VAL A 60 -1.28 -3.56 17.34
CA VAL A 60 -0.18 -4.41 17.79
C VAL A 60 0.69 -4.81 16.60
N ILE A 61 0.07 -5.32 15.52
CA ILE A 61 0.79 -5.72 14.31
C ILE A 61 1.50 -4.53 13.66
N GLU A 62 0.84 -3.38 13.53
CA GLU A 62 1.46 -2.17 12.96
C GLU A 62 2.70 -1.73 13.75
N ARG A 63 2.67 -1.84 15.08
CA ARG A 63 3.80 -1.52 15.95
C ARG A 63 4.99 -2.46 15.71
N ASP A 64 4.72 -3.76 15.58
CA ASP A 64 5.77 -4.76 15.33
C ASP A 64 6.38 -4.63 13.93
N LEU A 65 5.54 -4.33 12.93
CA LEU A 65 6.01 -4.00 11.58
C LEU A 65 6.85 -2.71 11.59
N ALA A 66 6.44 -1.69 12.34
CA ALA A 66 7.20 -0.45 12.47
C ALA A 66 8.59 -0.67 13.07
N ARG A 67 8.69 -1.47 14.14
CA ARG A 67 9.97 -1.87 14.73
C ARG A 67 10.86 -2.63 13.72
N SER A 68 10.27 -3.57 13.00
CA SER A 68 10.97 -4.34 11.97
C SER A 68 11.48 -3.44 10.83
N ALA A 69 10.67 -2.46 10.40
CA ALA A 69 11.06 -1.51 9.38
C ALA A 69 12.20 -0.57 9.80
N LEU A 70 12.22 -0.14 11.07
CA LEU A 70 13.30 0.68 11.62
C LEU A 70 14.60 -0.10 11.83
N ALA A 71 14.53 -1.42 11.95
CA ALA A 71 15.71 -2.27 12.08
C ALA A 71 16.36 -2.64 10.72
N ASP A 72 15.63 -2.51 9.60
CA ASP A 72 16.10 -2.92 8.28
C ASP A 72 16.47 -1.71 7.40
N GLU A 73 17.78 -1.52 7.16
CA GLU A 73 18.30 -0.44 6.30
C GLU A 73 17.85 -0.56 4.84
N GLY A 74 17.58 -1.77 4.35
CA GLY A 74 16.97 -1.98 3.04
C GLY A 74 15.56 -1.41 2.97
N VAL A 75 14.75 -1.63 4.02
CA VAL A 75 13.40 -1.04 4.12
C VAL A 75 13.46 0.49 4.13
N LYS A 76 14.34 1.08 4.95
CA LYS A 76 14.54 2.54 4.98
C LYS A 76 14.92 3.10 3.61
N ARG A 77 15.87 2.46 2.91
CA ARG A 77 16.25 2.83 1.54
C ARG A 77 15.06 2.78 0.59
N LEU A 78 14.24 1.73 0.62
CA LEU A 78 13.06 1.64 -0.24
C LEU A 78 12.04 2.76 0.06
N MET A 79 11.87 3.14 1.32
CA MET A 79 10.97 4.23 1.73
C MET A 79 11.40 5.63 1.22
N THR A 80 12.62 5.77 0.70
CA THR A 80 13.07 7.01 0.02
C THR A 80 12.38 7.22 -1.34
N ILE A 81 11.85 6.14 -1.93
CA ILE A 81 11.11 6.19 -3.19
C ILE A 81 9.73 6.85 -2.94
N PRO A 82 9.31 7.85 -3.74
CA PRO A 82 7.96 8.38 -3.69
C PRO A 82 6.92 7.28 -3.93
N GLY A 83 5.88 7.24 -3.11
CA GLY A 83 4.83 6.22 -3.18
C GLY A 83 5.17 4.88 -2.51
N VAL A 84 6.39 4.66 -2.05
CA VAL A 84 6.76 3.51 -1.23
C VAL A 84 6.77 3.92 0.24
N ASP A 85 5.92 3.33 1.06
CA ASP A 85 5.86 3.50 2.51
C ASP A 85 6.40 2.26 3.24
N MET A 86 6.26 2.23 4.56
CA MET A 86 6.68 1.11 5.40
C MET A 86 6.08 -0.22 4.94
N THR A 87 4.77 -0.25 4.70
CA THR A 87 4.03 -1.47 4.35
C THR A 87 4.49 -2.00 3.00
N VAL A 88 4.59 -1.14 1.98
CA VAL A 88 5.09 -1.54 0.65
C VAL A 88 6.55 -1.98 0.74
N ALA A 89 7.41 -1.25 1.46
CA ALA A 89 8.82 -1.58 1.57
C ALA A 89 9.06 -2.93 2.26
N LEU A 90 8.40 -3.18 3.39
CA LEU A 90 8.46 -4.46 4.11
C LEU A 90 7.96 -5.60 3.23
N ALA A 91 6.81 -5.43 2.58
CA ALA A 91 6.26 -6.48 1.73
C ALA A 91 7.15 -6.78 0.52
N MET A 92 7.80 -5.77 -0.06
CA MET A 92 8.77 -5.98 -1.13
C MET A 92 10.01 -6.71 -0.63
N LYS A 93 10.57 -6.31 0.52
CA LYS A 93 11.69 -7.01 1.15
C LYS A 93 11.35 -8.47 1.47
N ALA A 94 10.17 -8.73 2.03
CA ALA A 94 9.70 -10.08 2.32
C ALA A 94 9.43 -10.91 1.05
N ALA A 95 8.94 -10.29 -0.04
CA ALA A 95 8.68 -10.99 -1.29
C ALA A 95 9.95 -11.31 -2.09
N ILE A 96 10.94 -10.43 -2.04
CA ILE A 96 12.23 -10.57 -2.73
C ILE A 96 13.12 -11.56 -1.96
N GLY A 97 13.21 -11.40 -0.65
CA GLY A 97 14.20 -12.08 0.18
C GLY A 97 15.59 -11.50 -0.05
N ASP A 98 16.58 -12.36 -0.23
CA ASP A 98 17.88 -11.95 -0.75
C ASP A 98 17.73 -11.47 -2.21
N VAL A 99 18.15 -10.24 -2.50
CA VAL A 99 18.08 -9.67 -3.84
C VAL A 99 19.14 -10.26 -4.78
N SER A 100 20.25 -10.79 -4.23
CA SER A 100 21.37 -11.32 -5.00
C SER A 100 20.99 -12.54 -5.86
N ARG A 101 19.92 -13.26 -5.49
CA ARG A 101 19.34 -14.36 -6.28
C ARG A 101 18.83 -13.94 -7.67
N PHE A 102 18.71 -12.63 -7.91
CA PHE A 102 18.29 -12.07 -9.18
C PHE A 102 19.49 -11.36 -9.82
N ASP A 103 20.21 -12.04 -10.70
CA ASP A 103 21.38 -11.46 -11.38
C ASP A 103 21.05 -10.26 -12.29
N ASP A 104 19.78 -10.10 -12.66
CA ASP A 104 19.29 -9.04 -13.53
C ASP A 104 17.93 -8.51 -13.04
N PRO A 105 17.69 -7.19 -13.08
CA PRO A 105 16.43 -6.59 -12.65
C PRO A 105 15.21 -7.09 -13.44
N GLN A 106 15.33 -7.52 -14.69
CA GLN A 106 14.21 -8.12 -15.44
C GLN A 106 13.83 -9.49 -14.87
N LYS A 107 14.75 -10.24 -14.25
CA LYS A 107 14.39 -11.47 -13.50
C LYS A 107 13.46 -11.14 -12.34
N LEU A 108 13.72 -10.07 -11.61
CA LEU A 108 12.81 -9.60 -10.54
C LEU A 108 11.46 -9.15 -11.11
N VAL A 109 11.45 -8.38 -12.20
CA VAL A 109 10.20 -7.96 -12.85
C VAL A 109 9.37 -9.17 -13.29
N SER A 110 10.03 -10.20 -13.84
CA SER A 110 9.41 -11.45 -14.25
C SER A 110 8.83 -12.21 -13.05
N TYR A 111 9.60 -12.33 -11.97
CA TYR A 111 9.17 -12.97 -10.72
C TYR A 111 7.94 -12.30 -10.09
N LEU A 112 7.80 -10.97 -10.24
CA LEU A 112 6.63 -10.22 -9.79
C LEU A 112 5.45 -10.28 -10.79
N GLY A 113 5.63 -10.90 -11.96
CA GLY A 113 4.62 -11.03 -12.99
C GLY A 113 4.25 -9.70 -13.66
N LEU A 114 5.19 -8.75 -13.71
CA LEU A 114 5.02 -7.41 -14.28
C LEU A 114 5.52 -7.29 -15.73
N ASN A 115 6.12 -8.35 -16.28
CA ASN A 115 6.52 -8.39 -17.68
C ASN A 115 5.30 -8.59 -18.61
N PRO A 116 5.25 -7.91 -19.76
CA PRO A 116 4.25 -8.18 -20.79
C PRO A 116 4.44 -9.60 -21.35
N SER A 117 3.35 -10.27 -21.69
CA SER A 117 3.37 -11.54 -22.41
C SER A 117 3.95 -11.33 -23.80
N VAL A 118 4.88 -12.18 -24.21
CA VAL A 118 5.46 -12.16 -25.55
C VAL A 118 4.84 -13.27 -26.39
N ARG A 119 4.39 -12.95 -27.61
CA ARG A 119 4.03 -13.93 -28.63
C ARG A 119 4.88 -13.67 -29.88
N GLN A 120 5.68 -14.66 -30.25
CA GLN A 120 6.55 -14.59 -31.42
C GLN A 120 6.63 -15.98 -32.05
N SER A 121 5.59 -16.33 -32.82
CA SER A 121 5.47 -17.63 -33.51
C SER A 121 5.83 -17.55 -35.00
N GLY A 122 6.30 -16.40 -35.49
CA GLY A 122 6.69 -16.19 -36.89
C GLY A 122 7.91 -15.26 -37.01
N PRO A 123 8.39 -15.00 -38.25
CA PRO A 123 9.60 -14.22 -38.51
C PRO A 123 9.46 -12.71 -38.24
N GLY A 124 8.23 -12.24 -37.95
CA GLY A 124 7.96 -10.86 -37.61
C GLY A 124 8.42 -10.45 -36.20
N PRO A 125 8.36 -9.15 -35.88
CA PRO A 125 8.71 -8.64 -34.56
C PRO A 125 7.78 -9.19 -33.48
N ALA A 126 8.34 -9.37 -32.28
CA ALA A 126 7.63 -9.92 -31.14
C ALA A 126 6.41 -9.06 -30.74
N TYR A 127 5.24 -9.70 -30.57
CA TYR A 127 4.04 -9.03 -30.07
C TYR A 127 4.03 -9.02 -28.54
N HIS A 128 3.87 -7.84 -27.95
CA HIS A 128 3.77 -7.65 -26.50
C HIS A 128 2.31 -7.40 -26.07
N GLY A 129 1.76 -8.35 -25.33
CA GLY A 129 0.39 -8.33 -24.80
C GLY A 129 0.29 -7.85 -23.35
N ARG A 130 -0.73 -8.33 -22.63
CA ARG A 130 -0.97 -8.03 -21.21
C ARG A 130 0.17 -8.57 -20.35
N ILE A 131 0.33 -8.06 -19.13
CA ILE A 131 1.28 -8.65 -18.18
C ILE A 131 0.97 -10.13 -17.92
N THR A 132 2.00 -10.94 -17.72
CA THR A 132 1.85 -12.39 -17.52
C THR A 132 1.05 -12.72 -16.27
N LYS A 133 1.15 -11.88 -15.23
CA LYS A 133 0.60 -12.11 -13.88
C LYS A 133 1.15 -13.35 -13.16
N GLN A 134 2.08 -14.06 -13.78
CA GLN A 134 2.80 -15.22 -13.22
C GLN A 134 3.72 -14.71 -12.11
N GLY A 135 3.39 -14.96 -10.85
CA GLY A 135 4.11 -14.42 -9.70
C GLY A 135 3.18 -13.94 -8.58
N ARG A 136 3.77 -13.43 -7.48
CA ARG A 136 3.04 -13.03 -6.27
C ARG A 136 2.11 -11.84 -6.54
N GLY A 137 0.81 -12.10 -6.63
CA GLY A 137 -0.22 -11.08 -6.92
C GLY A 137 -0.27 -9.95 -5.90
N HIS A 138 -0.01 -10.23 -4.63
CA HIS A 138 0.00 -9.24 -3.55
C HIS A 138 1.13 -8.21 -3.71
N ALA A 139 2.38 -8.67 -3.90
CA ALA A 139 3.53 -7.78 -4.12
C ALA A 139 3.35 -6.92 -5.38
N ARG A 140 2.80 -7.52 -6.45
CA ARG A 140 2.43 -6.79 -7.67
C ARG A 140 1.37 -5.71 -7.38
N GLY A 141 0.32 -6.02 -6.63
CA GLY A 141 -0.70 -5.06 -6.23
C GLY A 141 -0.12 -3.88 -5.45
N MET A 142 0.71 -4.16 -4.46
CA MET A 142 1.41 -3.14 -3.67
C MET A 142 2.28 -2.21 -4.52
N LEU A 143 2.99 -2.74 -5.52
CA LEU A 143 3.76 -1.92 -6.44
C LEU A 143 2.90 -1.06 -7.37
N VAL A 144 1.72 -1.54 -7.75
CA VAL A 144 0.76 -0.75 -8.53
C VAL A 144 0.19 0.39 -7.69
N GLU A 145 -0.15 0.15 -6.43
CA GLU A 145 -0.56 1.22 -5.50
C GLU A 145 0.57 2.23 -5.26
N ALA A 146 1.79 1.74 -5.06
CA ALA A 146 2.97 2.61 -4.95
C ALA A 146 3.20 3.44 -6.20
N ALA A 147 2.96 2.88 -7.40
CA ALA A 147 3.03 3.60 -8.65
C ALA A 147 1.99 4.72 -8.76
N TRP A 148 0.74 4.49 -8.33
CA TRP A 148 -0.28 5.53 -8.25
C TRP A 148 0.11 6.66 -7.31
N ALA A 149 0.65 6.31 -6.13
CA ALA A 149 1.14 7.29 -5.18
C ALA A 149 2.35 8.07 -5.72
N ALA A 150 3.30 7.39 -6.38
CA ALA A 150 4.45 8.01 -7.02
C ALA A 150 4.05 9.01 -8.11
N ALA A 151 2.95 8.74 -8.83
CA ALA A 151 2.43 9.64 -9.87
C ALA A 151 1.91 10.97 -9.32
N ARG A 152 1.58 11.05 -8.03
CA ARG A 152 1.15 12.28 -7.34
C ARG A 152 2.33 13.14 -6.85
N ALA A 153 3.53 12.56 -6.74
CA ALA A 153 4.71 13.27 -6.30
C ALA A 153 5.50 13.85 -7.48
N PRO A 154 6.06 15.08 -7.38
CA PRO A 154 6.96 15.59 -8.41
C PRO A 154 8.21 14.70 -8.53
N GLY A 155 8.71 14.52 -9.76
CA GLY A 155 9.92 13.74 -10.04
C GLY A 155 9.82 12.86 -11.29
N PRO A 156 10.88 12.09 -11.60
CA PRO A 156 10.98 11.33 -12.85
C PRO A 156 10.00 10.16 -12.94
N LEU A 157 9.53 9.63 -11.80
CA LEU A 157 8.48 8.60 -11.80
C LEU A 157 7.14 9.16 -12.28
N ARG A 158 6.75 10.36 -11.81
CA ARG A 158 5.56 11.05 -12.32
C ARG A 158 5.70 11.43 -13.79
N ALA A 159 6.85 11.96 -14.20
CA ALA A 159 7.09 12.27 -15.62
C ALA A 159 6.96 11.03 -16.51
N PHE A 160 7.51 9.89 -16.06
CA PHE A 160 7.35 8.61 -16.74
C PHE A 160 5.88 8.17 -16.80
N PHE A 161 5.17 8.20 -15.67
CA PHE A 161 3.76 7.85 -15.59
C PHE A 161 2.92 8.69 -16.56
N LEU A 162 3.06 10.02 -16.55
CA LEU A 162 2.29 10.93 -17.40
C LEU A 162 2.53 10.67 -18.89
N ARG A 163 3.79 10.41 -19.29
CA ARG A 163 4.14 10.07 -20.68
C ARG A 163 3.55 8.75 -21.15
N VAL A 164 3.42 7.76 -20.27
CA VAL A 164 2.74 6.50 -20.63
C VAL A 164 1.23 6.71 -20.64
N ARG A 165 0.69 7.44 -19.66
CA ARG A 165 -0.75 7.76 -19.56
C ARG A 165 -1.26 8.46 -20.81
N ALA A 166 -0.53 9.44 -21.32
CA ALA A 166 -0.90 10.18 -22.54
C ALA A 166 -1.04 9.28 -23.78
N ARG A 167 -0.34 8.14 -23.82
CA ARG A 167 -0.32 7.24 -24.99
C ARG A 167 -1.20 6.00 -24.83
N ARG A 168 -1.36 5.49 -23.61
CA ARG A 168 -1.97 4.17 -23.34
C ARG A 168 -2.96 4.14 -22.17
N GLY A 169 -3.32 5.31 -21.63
CA GLY A 169 -4.24 5.41 -20.50
C GLY A 169 -3.61 5.13 -19.14
N GLN A 170 -4.35 5.47 -18.09
CA GLN A 170 -3.84 5.54 -16.72
C GLN A 170 -3.51 4.17 -16.10
N HIS A 171 -4.31 3.13 -16.38
CA HIS A 171 -4.06 1.79 -15.83
C HIS A 171 -2.79 1.16 -16.41
N VAL A 172 -2.53 1.35 -17.71
CA VAL A 172 -1.29 0.90 -18.34
C VAL A 172 -0.10 1.69 -17.79
N ALA A 173 -0.26 2.99 -17.55
CA ALA A 173 0.77 3.82 -16.93
C ALA A 173 1.13 3.37 -15.51
N ALA A 174 0.14 2.97 -14.70
CA ALA A 174 0.36 2.45 -13.35
C ALA A 174 1.17 1.16 -13.37
N VAL A 175 0.79 0.20 -14.21
CA VAL A 175 1.52 -1.07 -14.37
C VAL A 175 2.92 -0.86 -14.93
N ALA A 176 3.09 0.00 -15.93
CA ALA A 176 4.41 0.34 -16.48
C ALA A 176 5.31 1.00 -15.43
N THR A 177 4.73 1.84 -14.57
CA THR A 177 5.46 2.51 -13.48
C THR A 177 5.80 1.52 -12.37
N ALA A 178 4.93 0.57 -12.03
CA ALA A 178 5.22 -0.54 -11.12
C ALA A 178 6.37 -1.43 -11.62
N ARG A 179 6.41 -1.73 -12.93
CA ARG A 179 7.55 -2.39 -13.57
C ARG A 179 8.84 -1.58 -13.40
N LYS A 180 8.78 -0.27 -13.64
CA LYS A 180 9.93 0.62 -13.45
C LYS A 180 10.38 0.68 -11.97
N LEU A 181 9.44 0.72 -11.03
CA LEU A 181 9.71 0.66 -9.60
C LEU A 181 10.44 -0.64 -9.21
N SER A 182 10.05 -1.78 -9.78
CA SER A 182 10.72 -3.06 -9.52
C SER A 182 12.20 -3.02 -9.91
N VAL A 183 12.51 -2.41 -11.06
CA VAL A 183 13.89 -2.20 -11.51
C VAL A 183 14.64 -1.27 -10.56
N VAL A 184 14.01 -0.17 -10.11
CA VAL A 184 14.63 0.75 -9.13
C VAL A 184 14.91 0.02 -7.81
N ILE A 185 13.93 -0.70 -7.26
CA ILE A 185 14.05 -1.47 -6.02
C ILE A 185 15.23 -2.44 -6.09
N TRP A 186 15.36 -3.18 -7.19
CA TRP A 186 16.49 -4.08 -7.40
C TRP A 186 17.83 -3.36 -7.28
N HIS A 187 18.00 -2.21 -7.97
CA HIS A 187 19.26 -1.45 -7.91
C HIS A 187 19.54 -0.89 -6.52
N LEU A 188 18.53 -0.35 -5.82
CA LEU A 188 18.72 0.20 -4.47
C LEU A 188 19.15 -0.88 -3.47
N LEU A 189 18.54 -2.07 -3.57
CA LEU A 189 18.89 -3.19 -2.69
C LEU A 189 20.26 -3.79 -3.03
N MET A 190 20.58 -3.95 -4.31
CA MET A 190 21.88 -4.49 -4.75
C MET A 190 23.05 -3.56 -4.41
N LYS A 191 22.86 -2.24 -4.54
CA LYS A 191 23.93 -1.25 -4.30
C LYS A 191 23.98 -0.74 -2.87
N GLY A 192 22.94 -0.98 -2.07
CA GLY A 192 22.83 -0.39 -0.74
C GLY A 192 22.69 1.13 -0.75
N GLU A 193 22.11 1.69 -1.81
CA GLU A 193 21.95 3.13 -2.02
C GLU A 193 20.49 3.59 -1.86
N SER A 194 20.32 4.86 -1.54
CA SER A 194 19.01 5.52 -1.49
C SER A 194 18.58 6.03 -2.87
N TYR A 195 17.28 6.24 -3.05
CA TYR A 195 16.75 6.76 -4.31
C TYR A 195 17.29 8.18 -4.60
N ALA A 196 17.92 8.37 -5.75
CA ALA A 196 18.62 9.62 -6.08
C ALA A 196 17.73 10.88 -6.07
N TRP A 197 16.44 10.75 -6.40
CA TRP A 197 15.47 11.85 -6.35
C TRP A 197 14.59 11.79 -5.10
N ALA A 198 15.13 11.26 -4.00
CA ALA A 198 14.47 11.30 -2.70
C ALA A 198 14.21 12.75 -2.28
N ARG A 199 13.12 12.95 -1.52
CA ARG A 199 12.79 14.23 -0.90
C ARG A 199 13.07 14.11 0.59
N PRO A 200 14.21 14.63 1.10
CA PRO A 200 14.65 14.37 2.48
C PRO A 200 13.59 14.72 3.52
N SER A 201 12.89 15.85 3.38
CA SER A 201 11.83 16.26 4.32
C SER A 201 10.65 15.29 4.39
N LEU A 202 10.19 14.78 3.24
CA LEU A 202 9.10 13.79 3.21
C LEU A 202 9.57 12.43 3.72
N HIS A 203 10.81 12.05 3.43
CA HIS A 203 11.38 10.82 3.94
C HIS A 203 11.54 10.86 5.45
N ALA A 204 12.08 11.96 5.99
CA ALA A 204 12.18 12.19 7.44
C ALA A 204 10.79 12.14 8.10
N LYS A 205 9.77 12.74 7.49
CA LYS A 205 8.39 12.62 7.96
C LYS A 205 7.90 11.16 7.99
N LYS A 206 8.12 10.39 6.91
CA LYS A 206 7.74 8.97 6.89
C LYS A 206 8.44 8.18 8.00
N LEU A 207 9.74 8.39 8.19
CA LEU A 207 10.49 7.74 9.26
C LEU A 207 9.93 8.13 10.63
N ARG A 208 9.62 9.41 10.82
CA ARG A 208 9.01 9.90 12.06
C ARG A 208 7.65 9.25 12.34
N ASP A 209 6.80 9.13 11.33
CA ASP A 209 5.51 8.46 11.47
C ASP A 209 5.70 6.97 11.86
N VAL A 210 6.72 6.31 11.32
CA VAL A 210 7.07 4.92 11.69
C VAL A 210 7.62 4.84 13.12
N GLU A 211 8.46 5.77 13.55
CA GLU A 211 8.95 5.84 14.94
C GLU A 211 7.80 5.98 15.93
N LEU A 212 6.84 6.86 15.65
CA LEU A 212 5.65 7.03 16.49
C LEU A 212 4.82 5.74 16.54
N LYS A 213 4.62 5.06 15.40
CA LYS A 213 3.97 3.75 15.36
C LYS A 213 4.71 2.68 16.16
N ALA A 214 6.04 2.70 16.15
CA ALA A 214 6.89 1.76 16.91
C ALA A 214 6.83 1.98 18.44
N GLY A 215 6.27 3.12 18.89
CA GLY A 215 6.13 3.49 20.29
C GLY A 215 7.13 4.54 20.78
N SER A 216 7.88 5.20 19.88
CA SER A 216 8.75 6.32 20.26
C SER A 216 7.92 7.49 20.75
N LYS A 217 8.35 8.13 21.85
CA LYS A 217 7.66 9.32 22.38
C LYS A 217 7.76 10.49 21.39
N ALA A 218 6.70 11.31 21.32
CA ALA A 218 6.79 12.61 20.69
C ALA A 218 7.91 13.41 21.37
N LEU A 219 8.88 13.93 20.63
CA LEU A 219 9.84 14.88 21.18
C LEU A 219 9.02 16.10 21.62
N LEU A 220 8.75 16.22 22.91
CA LEU A 220 8.34 17.48 23.51
C LEU A 220 9.54 18.41 23.30
N GLN A 221 9.42 19.34 22.35
CA GLN A 221 10.37 20.43 22.20
C GLN A 221 10.35 21.20 23.53
N GLN A 222 11.47 21.15 24.26
CA GLN A 222 11.78 22.09 25.34
C GLN A 222 12.21 23.43 24.74
#